data_AF-A0A2A8SA68-F1
#
_entry.id   AF-A0A2A8SA68-F1
#
_cell.length_a   1.000
_cell.length_b   1.000
_cell.length_c   1.000
_cell.angle_alpha   90.00
_cell.angle_beta   90.00
_cell.angle_gamma   90.00
#
_symmetry.space_group_name_H-M   'P 1'
#
loop_
_entity.id
_entity.type
_entity.pdbx_description
1 polymer ?
#
loop_
_entity_poly.entity_id
_entity_poly.type
_entity_poly.pdbx_seq_one_letter_code
_entity_poly.pdbx_strand_id
1 'polypeptide(L)'
;MSTYFPILKNSTAEMNALQQLKSVTKESIVPIIESKVIKPANQAEWWQTFGTLGSYLSRKVNGIKFIYDFMPAFNEIGEASESMVCPNTKNLITYCIDKMEESTLNYIPCVHFDSPDWIINSVIQNTNSNEIAIRIRCHDFNSPMEDFIIERVNEKIIGAAPSKDFYIILDFSNVAINQSRISNSITNFSRLQHSHIILALTNCPGDAAKISPSTFDIADARIDFQTYMHLKETFPTLHFGDYTVRIKGEPDQNANIDYYNTYLKIFYTTEDNYMIGKSALLKNDGIETFISICQEIVDSDVYKSQEFSNGDHAIKQCADEVLKITNHQKPIEFGINHHIELVADQLQQQVAVSTQSRQF
;
A
#
# COMPACT_ATOMS: atom_id res chain seq x y z
N MET A 1 -13.36 -15.77 -4.14
CA MET A 1 -13.21 -14.32 -4.34
C MET A 1 -11.74 -13.99 -4.14
N SER A 2 -11.10 -13.24 -5.04
CA SER A 2 -9.70 -12.82 -4.86
C SER A 2 -9.68 -11.56 -4.00
N THR A 3 -9.16 -11.65 -2.77
CA THR A 3 -8.94 -10.48 -1.91
C THR A 3 -7.78 -9.65 -2.45
N TYR A 4 -7.96 -8.33 -2.52
CA TYR A 4 -6.93 -7.37 -2.92
C TYR A 4 -6.23 -6.77 -1.68
N PHE A 5 -4.92 -6.59 -1.77
CA PHE A 5 -4.07 -6.10 -0.68
C PHE A 5 -3.37 -4.79 -1.08
N PRO A 6 -4.08 -3.65 -1.14
CA PRO A 6 -3.45 -2.36 -1.41
C PRO A 6 -2.49 -2.01 -0.27
N ILE A 7 -1.24 -1.71 -0.61
CA ILE A 7 -0.22 -1.29 0.34
C ILE A 7 -0.34 0.24 0.46
N LEU A 8 -0.65 0.73 1.67
CA LEU A 8 -0.88 2.16 1.98
C LEU A 8 0.05 2.65 3.09
N LYS A 9 0.61 3.86 2.96
CA LYS A 9 1.31 4.49 4.08
C LYS A 9 0.27 4.98 5.08
N ASN A 10 0.62 5.00 6.35
CA ASN A 10 -0.14 5.68 7.39
C ASN A 10 0.03 7.22 7.30
N SER A 11 -0.25 7.78 6.12
CA SER A 11 -0.24 9.21 5.79
C SER A 11 -1.67 9.73 5.64
N THR A 12 -1.87 11.04 5.72
CA THR A 12 -3.22 11.63 5.63
C THR A 12 -3.91 11.32 4.31
N ALA A 13 -3.21 11.49 3.18
CA ALA A 13 -3.80 11.31 1.84
C ALA A 13 -4.24 9.87 1.59
N GLU A 14 -3.36 8.89 1.86
CA GLU A 14 -3.63 7.47 1.60
C GLU A 14 -4.73 6.93 2.53
N MET A 15 -4.71 7.32 3.80
CA MET A 15 -5.74 6.89 4.75
C MET A 15 -7.10 7.58 4.50
N ASN A 16 -7.12 8.81 3.96
CA ASN A 16 -8.37 9.42 3.50
C ASN A 16 -8.94 8.68 2.28
N ALA A 17 -8.08 8.33 1.32
CA ALA A 17 -8.47 7.58 0.14
C ALA A 17 -9.13 6.24 0.53
N LEU A 18 -8.52 5.50 1.47
CA LEU A 18 -9.08 4.27 2.04
C LEU A 18 -10.43 4.50 2.74
N GLN A 19 -10.52 5.57 3.53
CA GLN A 19 -11.74 5.88 4.29
C GLN A 19 -12.95 6.14 3.36
N GLN A 20 -12.72 6.73 2.19
CA GLN A 20 -13.75 7.09 1.20
C GLN A 20 -14.13 5.96 0.24
N LEU A 21 -13.55 4.77 0.37
CA LEU A 21 -13.94 3.63 -0.46
C LEU A 21 -15.41 3.23 -0.25
N LYS A 22 -16.04 2.73 -1.31
CA LYS A 22 -17.36 2.11 -1.30
C LYS A 22 -17.38 0.90 -0.38
N SER A 23 -18.53 0.61 0.21
CA SER A 23 -18.70 -0.54 1.12
C SER A 23 -18.35 -1.87 0.45
N VAL A 24 -18.79 -2.08 -0.81
CA VAL A 24 -18.48 -3.30 -1.58
C VAL A 24 -16.97 -3.49 -1.80
N THR A 25 -16.25 -2.40 -2.03
CA THR A 25 -14.79 -2.42 -2.20
C THR A 25 -14.13 -2.77 -0.87
N LYS A 26 -14.55 -2.14 0.23
CA LYS A 26 -14.07 -2.42 1.59
C LYS A 26 -14.23 -3.88 2.02
N GLU A 27 -15.26 -4.57 1.55
CA GLU A 27 -15.50 -5.99 1.82
C GLU A 27 -14.56 -6.93 1.03
N SER A 28 -13.92 -6.43 -0.02
CA SER A 28 -13.07 -7.21 -0.94
C SER A 28 -11.57 -6.94 -0.78
N ILE A 29 -11.19 -6.08 0.15
CA ILE A 29 -9.79 -5.70 0.39
C ILE A 29 -9.32 -6.04 1.81
N VAL A 30 -8.03 -6.27 1.95
CA VAL A 30 -7.30 -6.27 3.23
C VAL A 30 -6.08 -5.36 3.04
N PRO A 31 -6.17 -4.06 3.34
CA PRO A 31 -5.06 -3.13 3.11
C PRO A 31 -3.85 -3.50 3.98
N ILE A 32 -2.66 -3.32 3.43
CA ILE A 32 -1.39 -3.40 4.17
C ILE A 32 -1.00 -1.97 4.53
N ILE A 33 -1.12 -1.60 5.80
CA ILE A 33 -0.83 -0.26 6.29
C ILE A 33 0.59 -0.23 6.83
N GLU A 34 1.47 0.51 6.14
CA GLU A 34 2.83 0.80 6.55
C GLU A 34 2.83 1.85 7.67
N SER A 35 3.50 1.54 8.77
CA SER A 35 3.60 2.42 9.95
C SER A 35 4.11 3.82 9.58
N LYS A 36 3.75 4.80 10.42
CA LYS A 36 4.43 6.10 10.40
C LYS A 36 5.92 5.93 10.65
N VAL A 37 6.73 6.73 9.98
CA VAL A 37 8.19 6.79 10.15
C VAL A 37 8.52 7.65 11.37
N ILE A 38 9.41 7.17 12.24
CA ILE A 38 9.96 7.98 13.33
C ILE A 38 11.02 8.90 12.75
N LYS A 39 10.83 10.21 12.92
CA LYS A 39 11.85 11.20 12.54
C LYS A 39 13.00 11.20 13.55
N PRO A 40 14.25 11.43 13.14
CA PRO A 40 15.39 11.51 14.06
C PRO A 40 15.17 12.50 15.22
N ALA A 41 14.55 13.64 14.94
CA ALA A 41 14.21 14.65 15.96
C ALA A 41 13.24 14.14 17.04
N ASN A 42 12.42 13.13 16.71
CA ASN A 42 11.41 12.58 17.60
C ASN A 42 11.85 11.23 18.20
N GLN A 43 13.08 10.75 17.94
CA GLN A 43 13.52 9.41 18.33
C GLN A 43 13.45 9.19 19.85
N ALA A 44 13.81 10.21 20.64
CA ALA A 44 13.78 10.14 22.10
C ALA A 44 12.35 10.10 22.68
N GLU A 45 11.35 10.54 21.92
CA GLU A 45 9.93 10.59 22.32
C GLU A 45 9.03 9.89 21.31
N TRP A 46 9.54 8.83 20.68
CA TRP A 46 8.91 8.18 19.52
C TRP A 46 7.46 7.76 19.80
N TRP A 47 7.13 7.41 21.05
CA TRP A 47 5.78 6.99 21.46
C TRP A 47 4.73 8.06 21.21
N GLN A 48 5.08 9.34 21.21
CA GLN A 48 4.15 10.42 20.89
C GLN A 48 3.63 10.32 19.44
N THR A 49 4.46 9.83 18.51
CA THR A 49 4.09 9.57 17.11
C THR A 49 2.92 8.59 17.01
N PHE A 50 2.85 7.64 17.95
CA PHE A 50 1.88 6.54 17.98
C PHE A 50 0.82 6.69 19.08
N GLY A 51 0.85 7.77 19.86
CA GLY A 51 -0.07 7.96 20.99
C GLY A 51 -1.55 7.96 20.59
N THR A 52 -1.85 8.32 19.34
CA THR A 52 -3.21 8.32 18.76
C THR A 52 -3.43 7.21 17.75
N LEU A 53 -2.53 6.23 17.62
CA LEU A 53 -2.56 5.21 16.56
C LEU A 53 -3.91 4.48 16.52
N GLY A 54 -4.36 3.94 17.65
CA GLY A 54 -5.59 3.16 17.74
C GLY A 54 -6.84 3.95 17.34
N SER A 55 -7.05 5.13 17.95
CA SER A 55 -8.20 5.98 17.65
C SER A 55 -8.17 6.56 16.23
N TYR A 56 -6.97 6.87 15.72
CA TYR A 56 -6.79 7.31 14.34
C TYR A 56 -7.17 6.20 13.35
N LEU A 57 -6.62 4.99 13.51
CA LEU A 57 -6.90 3.88 12.60
C LEU A 57 -8.35 3.42 12.70
N SER A 58 -8.94 3.34 13.90
CA SER A 58 -10.36 3.01 14.11
C SER A 58 -11.27 3.83 13.20
N ARG A 59 -11.05 5.15 13.15
CA ARG A 59 -11.81 6.07 12.30
C ARG A 59 -11.53 5.89 10.80
N LYS A 60 -10.28 5.58 10.42
CA LYS A 60 -9.86 5.53 9.01
C LYS A 60 -10.19 4.21 8.34
N VAL A 61 -9.97 3.09 9.01
CA VAL A 61 -10.27 1.75 8.49
C VAL A 61 -11.70 1.33 8.76
N ASN A 62 -12.37 1.91 9.77
CA ASN A 62 -13.79 1.72 10.06
C ASN A 62 -14.23 0.23 10.05
N GLY A 63 -13.51 -0.62 10.78
CA GLY A 63 -13.82 -2.05 10.93
C GLY A 63 -13.27 -2.97 9.83
N ILE A 64 -12.65 -2.42 8.78
CA ILE A 64 -11.93 -3.21 7.77
C ILE A 64 -10.78 -3.97 8.45
N LYS A 65 -10.61 -5.24 8.10
CA LYS A 65 -9.45 -6.03 8.48
C LYS A 65 -8.22 -5.56 7.71
N PHE A 66 -7.10 -5.33 8.39
CA PHE A 66 -5.88 -4.82 7.74
C PHE A 66 -4.61 -5.50 8.26
N ILE A 67 -3.56 -5.50 7.45
CA ILE A 67 -2.21 -5.87 7.89
C ILE A 67 -1.49 -4.60 8.35
N TYR A 68 -0.80 -4.62 9.49
CA TYR A 68 0.00 -3.47 9.98
C TYR A 68 1.49 -3.80 9.94
N ASP A 69 2.23 -3.08 9.09
CA ASP A 69 3.68 -3.22 8.94
C ASP A 69 4.43 -2.25 9.85
N PHE A 70 5.12 -2.78 10.86
CA PHE A 70 5.87 -1.99 11.84
C PHE A 70 7.21 -1.49 11.32
N MET A 71 7.84 -2.19 10.37
CA MET A 71 9.23 -1.93 9.96
C MET A 71 9.47 -0.52 9.40
N PRO A 72 8.54 0.09 8.64
CA PRO A 72 8.67 1.47 8.19
C PRO A 72 8.94 2.50 9.30
N ALA A 73 8.57 2.20 10.55
CA ALA A 73 8.85 3.09 11.69
C ALA A 73 10.35 3.39 11.87
N PHE A 74 11.22 2.45 11.49
CA PHE A 74 12.66 2.52 11.73
C PHE A 74 13.46 3.14 10.56
N ASN A 75 12.82 3.40 9.41
CA ASN A 75 13.50 3.77 8.16
C ASN A 75 14.46 4.98 8.25
N GLU A 76 14.22 5.92 9.17
CA GLU A 76 15.04 7.15 9.31
C GLU A 76 15.91 7.19 10.58
N ILE A 77 15.74 6.25 11.51
CA ILE A 77 16.46 6.21 12.79
C ILE A 77 17.53 5.12 12.86
N GLY A 78 17.72 4.38 11.76
CA GLY A 78 18.72 3.33 11.64
C GLY A 78 18.22 1.97 12.13
N GLU A 79 19.13 1.17 12.69
CA GLU A 79 18.80 -0.19 13.14
C GLU A 79 17.78 -0.19 14.27
N ALA A 80 16.79 -1.09 14.16
CA ALA A 80 15.75 -1.23 15.16
C ALA A 80 16.36 -1.79 16.47
N SER A 81 16.36 -0.96 17.52
CA SER A 81 16.92 -1.33 18.83
C SER A 81 15.83 -1.66 19.84
N GLU A 82 15.98 -2.80 20.54
CA GLU A 82 15.13 -3.20 21.66
C GLU A 82 15.23 -2.22 22.84
N SER A 83 16.34 -1.47 22.95
CA SER A 83 16.52 -0.44 23.99
C SER A 83 15.65 0.79 23.79
N MET A 84 15.00 0.95 22.63
CA MET A 84 14.05 2.03 22.37
C MET A 84 12.71 1.73 23.04
N VAL A 85 12.67 1.99 24.34
CA VAL A 85 11.46 1.85 25.15
C VAL A 85 10.84 3.20 25.46
N CYS A 86 9.52 3.23 25.62
CA CYS A 86 8.81 4.40 26.13
C CYS A 86 8.86 4.45 27.67
N PRO A 87 8.37 5.51 28.34
CA PRO A 87 8.52 5.69 29.79
C PRO A 87 7.94 4.56 30.66
N ASN A 88 7.00 3.78 30.14
CA ASN A 88 6.45 2.59 30.83
C ASN A 88 7.23 1.29 30.51
N THR A 89 8.43 1.41 29.94
CA THR A 89 9.36 0.32 29.56
C THR A 89 8.91 -0.59 28.41
N LYS A 90 7.86 -0.23 27.66
CA LYS A 90 7.44 -0.99 26.47
C LYS A 90 8.23 -0.58 25.23
N ASN A 91 8.63 -1.57 24.42
CA ASN A 91 9.19 -1.33 23.09
C ASN A 91 8.09 -0.88 22.09
N LEU A 92 8.52 -0.43 20.91
CA LEU A 92 7.63 0.09 19.86
C LEU A 92 6.53 -0.88 19.44
N ILE A 93 6.88 -2.15 19.25
CA ILE A 93 5.97 -3.17 18.74
C ILE A 93 4.85 -3.41 19.75
N THR A 94 5.21 -3.68 21.00
CA THR A 94 4.25 -3.88 22.09
C THR A 94 3.38 -2.65 22.30
N TYR A 95 3.96 -1.45 22.28
CA TYR A 95 3.20 -0.20 22.43
C TYR A 95 2.15 -0.02 21.33
N CYS A 96 2.52 -0.27 20.07
CA CYS A 96 1.59 -0.16 18.94
C CYS A 96 0.49 -1.23 19.00
N ILE A 97 0.85 -2.47 19.37
CA ILE A 97 -0.11 -3.56 19.59
C ILE A 97 -1.13 -3.14 20.66
N ASP A 98 -0.69 -2.67 21.83
CA ASP A 98 -1.58 -2.22 22.90
C ASP A 98 -2.56 -1.15 22.39
N LYS A 99 -2.09 -0.17 21.61
CA LYS A 99 -2.96 0.88 21.07
C LYS A 99 -4.02 0.34 20.12
N MET A 100 -3.68 -0.66 19.30
CA MET A 100 -4.62 -1.30 18.37
C MET A 100 -5.63 -2.19 19.11
N GLU A 101 -5.17 -2.95 20.11
CA GLU A 101 -6.02 -3.81 20.95
C GLU A 101 -6.96 -2.99 21.86
N GLU A 102 -6.46 -1.91 22.49
CA GLU A 102 -7.25 -0.93 23.27
C GLU A 102 -8.40 -0.34 22.43
N SER A 103 -8.20 -0.22 21.12
CA SER A 103 -9.19 0.30 20.16
C SER A 103 -9.97 -0.81 19.44
N THR A 104 -9.80 -2.07 19.85
CA THR A 104 -10.48 -3.25 19.30
C THR A 104 -10.36 -3.38 17.77
N LEU A 105 -9.17 -3.06 17.23
CA LEU A 105 -8.94 -3.11 15.78
C LEU A 105 -8.79 -4.55 15.29
N ASN A 106 -9.32 -4.84 14.10
CA ASN A 106 -9.10 -6.10 13.41
C ASN A 106 -7.82 -6.02 12.56
N TYR A 107 -6.67 -6.26 13.19
CA TYR A 107 -5.37 -6.15 12.53
C TYR A 107 -4.62 -7.49 12.49
N ILE A 108 -3.77 -7.62 11.49
CA ILE A 108 -2.76 -8.68 11.36
C ILE A 108 -1.40 -8.02 11.52
N PRO A 109 -0.63 -8.31 12.59
CA PRO A 109 0.72 -7.77 12.73
C PRO A 109 1.64 -8.33 11.65
N CYS A 110 2.47 -7.48 11.03
CA CYS A 110 3.44 -7.89 10.03
C CYS A 110 4.87 -7.80 10.57
N VAL A 111 5.62 -8.88 10.39
CA VAL A 111 7.09 -8.92 10.54
C VAL A 111 7.73 -9.08 9.17
N HIS A 112 9.02 -8.80 9.05
CA HIS A 112 9.80 -9.08 7.84
C HIS A 112 10.66 -10.32 8.08
N PHE A 113 11.08 -11.00 7.01
CA PHE A 113 11.92 -12.20 7.13
C PHE A 113 13.25 -11.97 7.87
N ASP A 114 13.76 -10.75 7.78
CA ASP A 114 14.99 -10.26 8.39
C ASP A 114 14.75 -9.46 9.68
N SER A 115 13.51 -9.40 10.17
CA SER A 115 13.22 -8.72 11.44
C SER A 115 14.10 -9.31 12.56
N PRO A 116 14.64 -8.46 13.45
CA PRO A 116 15.32 -8.91 14.66
C PRO A 116 14.44 -9.80 15.54
N ASP A 117 15.06 -10.76 16.23
CA ASP A 117 14.34 -11.73 17.09
C ASP A 117 13.47 -11.03 18.14
N TRP A 118 13.88 -9.87 18.67
CA TRP A 118 13.08 -9.11 19.64
C TRP A 118 11.77 -8.55 19.04
N ILE A 119 11.75 -8.15 17.75
CA ILE A 119 10.54 -7.71 17.06
C ILE A 119 9.59 -8.89 16.88
N ILE A 120 10.13 -10.01 16.39
CA ILE A 120 9.37 -11.26 16.16
C ILE A 120 8.73 -11.72 17.47
N ASN A 121 9.52 -11.81 18.54
CA ASN A 121 9.05 -12.19 19.86
C ASN A 121 7.99 -11.22 20.40
N SER A 122 8.18 -9.91 20.20
CA SER A 122 7.20 -8.90 20.63
C SER A 122 5.87 -9.07 19.92
N VAL A 123 5.86 -9.35 18.61
CA VAL A 123 4.62 -9.65 17.87
C VAL A 123 3.97 -10.92 18.40
N ILE A 124 4.70 -12.04 18.43
CA ILE A 124 4.14 -13.36 18.78
C ILE A 124 3.56 -13.38 20.19
N GLN A 125 4.24 -12.75 21.15
CA GLN A 125 3.86 -12.79 22.57
C GLN A 125 2.74 -11.82 22.95
N ASN A 126 2.60 -10.69 22.23
CA ASN A 126 1.69 -9.62 22.66
C ASN A 126 0.43 -9.48 21.79
N THR A 127 0.40 -10.03 20.57
CA THR A 127 -0.79 -9.92 19.71
C THR A 127 -1.86 -10.96 20.07
N ASN A 128 -3.12 -10.52 20.11
CA ASN A 128 -4.27 -11.43 20.20
C ASN A 128 -4.70 -11.96 18.82
N SER A 129 -4.12 -11.46 17.73
CA SER A 129 -4.44 -11.89 16.38
C SER A 129 -4.05 -13.35 16.15
N ASN A 130 -4.93 -14.15 15.57
CA ASN A 130 -4.63 -15.54 15.19
C ASN A 130 -3.82 -15.61 13.88
N GLU A 131 -3.49 -14.47 13.30
CA GLU A 131 -2.85 -14.35 12.01
C GLU A 131 -1.57 -13.51 12.14
N ILE A 132 -0.54 -13.83 11.37
CA ILE A 132 0.68 -13.03 11.25
C ILE A 132 1.03 -12.86 9.78
N ALA A 133 1.36 -11.63 9.39
CA ALA A 133 1.93 -11.38 8.07
C ALA A 133 3.47 -11.43 8.13
N ILE A 134 4.08 -11.99 7.09
CA ILE A 134 5.52 -12.09 6.91
C ILE A 134 5.85 -11.49 5.56
N ARG A 135 6.56 -10.36 5.56
CA ARG A 135 7.00 -9.70 4.33
C ARG A 135 8.39 -10.17 3.94
N ILE A 136 8.49 -10.67 2.71
CA ILE A 136 9.72 -11.10 2.06
C ILE A 136 10.05 -10.07 0.99
N ARG A 137 11.04 -9.22 1.22
CA ARG A 137 11.53 -8.25 0.23
C ARG A 137 12.43 -8.99 -0.77
N CYS A 138 11.82 -9.51 -1.83
CA CYS A 138 12.49 -10.37 -2.82
C CYS A 138 13.60 -9.68 -3.63
N HIS A 139 13.74 -8.36 -3.48
CA HIS A 139 14.81 -7.56 -4.06
C HIS A 139 16.10 -7.53 -3.22
N ASP A 140 16.04 -7.94 -1.94
CA ASP A 140 17.21 -7.94 -1.05
C ASP A 140 18.14 -9.14 -1.29
N PHE A 141 17.73 -10.11 -2.12
CA PHE A 141 18.44 -11.36 -2.31
C PHE A 141 18.14 -12.02 -3.66
N ASN A 142 19.02 -12.93 -4.08
CA ASN A 142 18.85 -13.73 -5.30
C ASN A 142 18.20 -15.09 -5.01
N SER A 143 17.66 -15.76 -6.04
CA SER A 143 16.95 -17.05 -5.90
C SER A 143 17.64 -18.12 -5.03
N PRO A 144 18.96 -18.34 -5.11
CA PRO A 144 19.63 -19.34 -4.29
C PRO A 144 19.55 -19.07 -2.77
N MET A 145 19.26 -17.84 -2.35
CA MET A 145 19.12 -17.50 -0.94
C MET A 145 17.73 -17.80 -0.37
N GLU A 146 16.76 -18.18 -1.21
CA GLU A 146 15.39 -18.44 -0.76
C GLU A 146 15.29 -19.60 0.22
N ASP A 147 16.07 -20.66 0.03
CA ASP A 147 16.04 -21.81 0.93
C ASP A 147 16.45 -21.40 2.36
N PHE A 148 17.48 -20.56 2.50
CA PHE A 148 17.89 -20.01 3.80
C PHE A 148 16.82 -19.10 4.42
N ILE A 149 16.11 -18.35 3.59
CA ILE A 149 15.03 -17.47 4.07
C ILE A 149 13.82 -18.29 4.52
N ILE A 150 13.47 -19.33 3.77
CA ILE A 150 12.40 -20.27 4.13
C ILE A 150 12.75 -20.99 5.44
N GLU A 151 13.98 -21.45 5.60
CA GLU A 151 14.48 -22.06 6.84
C GLU A 151 14.35 -21.08 8.01
N ARG A 152 14.86 -19.86 7.87
CA ARG A 152 14.73 -18.82 8.91
C ARG A 152 13.27 -18.53 9.25
N VAL A 153 12.40 -18.34 8.26
CA VAL A 153 10.97 -18.06 8.48
C VAL A 153 10.30 -19.22 9.22
N ASN A 154 10.60 -20.46 8.83
CA ASN A 154 10.08 -21.65 9.50
C ASN A 154 10.57 -21.73 10.95
N GLU A 155 11.85 -21.52 11.22
CA GLU A 155 12.41 -21.67 12.56
C GLU A 155 12.03 -20.53 13.50
N LYS A 156 12.11 -19.29 13.02
CA LYS A 156 12.01 -18.09 13.86
C LYS A 156 10.59 -17.56 14.00
N ILE A 157 9.73 -17.78 13.00
CA ILE A 157 8.39 -17.17 12.98
C ILE A 157 7.32 -18.24 13.06
N ILE A 158 7.26 -19.15 12.08
CA ILE A 158 6.19 -20.17 12.01
C ILE A 158 6.31 -21.17 13.16
N GLY A 159 7.50 -21.71 13.40
CA GLY A 159 7.77 -22.66 14.47
C GLY A 159 7.60 -22.08 15.87
N ALA A 160 7.74 -20.75 16.02
CA ALA A 160 7.49 -20.04 17.28
C ALA A 160 5.99 -19.79 17.54
N ALA A 161 5.14 -19.86 16.51
CA ALA A 161 3.70 -19.66 16.61
C ALA A 161 2.90 -20.65 15.73
N PRO A 162 3.06 -21.97 15.92
CA PRO A 162 2.58 -22.98 14.97
C PRO A 162 1.06 -23.10 14.86
N SER A 163 0.30 -22.48 15.78
CA SER A 163 -1.16 -22.45 15.77
C SER A 163 -1.76 -21.24 15.06
N LYS A 164 -0.94 -20.33 14.53
CA LYS A 164 -1.39 -19.14 13.81
C LYS A 164 -1.43 -19.41 12.30
N ASP A 165 -2.28 -18.66 11.59
CA ASP A 165 -2.27 -18.61 10.13
C ASP A 165 -1.30 -17.51 9.64
N PHE A 166 -0.70 -17.71 8.47
CA PHE A 166 0.35 -16.83 7.96
C PHE A 166 0.01 -16.23 6.60
N TYR A 167 0.17 -14.91 6.47
CA TYR A 167 0.18 -14.24 5.17
C TYR A 167 1.62 -14.01 4.74
N ILE A 168 2.03 -14.56 3.59
CA ILE A 168 3.39 -14.38 3.06
C ILE A 168 3.32 -13.36 1.93
N ILE A 169 3.86 -12.17 2.18
CA ILE A 169 3.92 -11.08 1.21
C ILE A 169 5.24 -11.19 0.45
N LEU A 170 5.19 -11.59 -0.81
CA LEU A 170 6.34 -11.61 -1.71
C LEU A 170 6.44 -10.26 -2.43
N ASP A 171 7.39 -9.44 -2.00
CA ASP A 171 7.50 -8.05 -2.40
C ASP A 171 8.60 -7.83 -3.45
N PHE A 172 8.16 -7.59 -4.68
CA PHE A 172 9.01 -7.36 -5.86
C PHE A 172 9.00 -5.89 -6.33
N SER A 173 8.50 -4.96 -5.52
CA SER A 173 8.27 -3.55 -5.94
C SER A 173 9.49 -2.74 -6.34
N ASN A 174 10.70 -3.19 -5.96
CA ASN A 174 11.97 -2.53 -6.26
C ASN A 174 12.80 -3.25 -7.32
N VAL A 175 12.21 -4.21 -8.05
CA VAL A 175 12.89 -4.91 -9.15
C VAL A 175 12.03 -4.92 -10.39
N ALA A 176 12.68 -4.97 -11.55
CA ALA A 176 11.98 -5.19 -12.80
C ALA A 176 11.20 -6.52 -12.74
N ILE A 177 9.96 -6.50 -13.22
CA ILE A 177 9.09 -7.67 -13.20
C ILE A 177 9.73 -8.77 -14.05
N ASN A 178 10.07 -9.88 -13.39
CA ASN A 178 10.58 -11.09 -14.02
C ASN A 178 9.69 -12.26 -13.63
N GLN A 179 8.84 -12.67 -14.56
CA GLN A 179 7.81 -13.68 -14.32
C GLN A 179 8.39 -15.04 -13.89
N SER A 180 9.53 -15.45 -14.44
CA SER A 180 10.19 -16.72 -14.06
C SER A 180 10.69 -16.66 -12.62
N ARG A 181 11.35 -15.56 -12.23
CA ARG A 181 11.78 -15.33 -10.84
C ARG A 181 10.58 -15.36 -9.89
N ILE A 182 9.52 -14.64 -10.22
CA ILE A 182 8.30 -14.54 -9.41
C ILE A 182 7.63 -15.91 -9.26
N SER A 183 7.44 -16.64 -10.37
CA SER A 183 6.84 -17.98 -10.36
C SER A 183 7.62 -18.97 -9.49
N ASN A 184 8.96 -18.92 -9.55
CA ASN A 184 9.83 -19.74 -8.70
C ASN A 184 9.67 -19.38 -7.22
N SER A 185 9.67 -18.08 -6.89
CA SER A 185 9.45 -17.63 -5.51
C SER A 185 8.08 -18.06 -4.98
N ILE A 186 7.00 -17.87 -5.75
CA ILE A 186 5.66 -18.34 -5.36
C ILE A 186 5.69 -19.84 -5.07
N THR A 187 6.30 -20.64 -5.95
CA THR A 187 6.40 -22.09 -5.77
C THR A 187 7.18 -22.48 -4.51
N ASN A 188 8.29 -21.80 -4.23
CA ASN A 188 9.14 -22.07 -3.08
C ASN A 188 8.46 -21.68 -1.76
N PHE A 189 7.92 -20.46 -1.69
CA PHE A 189 7.27 -19.96 -0.47
C PHE A 189 5.89 -20.59 -0.21
N SER A 190 5.21 -21.13 -1.24
CA SER A 190 3.98 -21.91 -1.05
C SER A 190 4.19 -23.22 -0.27
N ARG A 191 5.44 -23.62 0.00
CA ARG A 191 5.77 -24.78 0.86
C ARG A 191 5.62 -24.47 2.35
N LEU A 192 5.57 -23.20 2.74
CA LEU A 192 5.36 -22.79 4.12
C LEU A 192 3.94 -23.21 4.57
N GLN A 193 3.84 -23.81 5.75
CA GLN A 193 2.55 -24.28 6.28
C GLN A 193 1.63 -23.10 6.62
N HIS A 194 0.32 -23.32 6.49
CA HIS A 194 -0.71 -22.32 6.80
C HIS A 194 -0.52 -20.96 6.10
N SER A 195 0.06 -20.98 4.89
CA SER A 195 0.44 -19.77 4.19
C SER A 195 -0.56 -19.32 3.12
N HIS A 196 -0.88 -18.03 3.13
CA HIS A 196 -1.59 -17.32 2.08
C HIS A 196 -0.60 -16.42 1.35
N ILE A 197 -0.33 -16.69 0.07
CA ILE A 197 0.66 -15.93 -0.70
C ILE A 197 0.02 -14.67 -1.28
N ILE A 198 0.60 -13.52 -0.95
CA ILE A 198 0.29 -12.21 -1.53
C ILE A 198 1.47 -11.80 -2.41
N LEU A 199 1.22 -11.56 -3.69
CA LEU A 199 2.22 -11.04 -4.61
C LEU A 199 2.11 -9.52 -4.66
N ALA A 200 3.11 -8.82 -4.13
CA ALA A 200 3.20 -7.37 -4.17
C ALA A 200 4.06 -6.91 -5.36
N LEU A 201 3.42 -6.30 -6.35
CA LEU A 201 4.06 -5.73 -7.54
C LEU A 201 3.82 -4.22 -7.61
N THR A 202 4.64 -3.52 -8.39
CA THR A 202 4.25 -2.22 -8.92
C THR A 202 5.05 -1.96 -10.18
N ASN A 203 4.36 -1.45 -11.20
CA ASN A 203 4.98 -0.80 -12.35
C ASN A 203 4.59 0.69 -12.41
N CYS A 204 3.92 1.20 -11.37
CA CYS A 204 3.61 2.61 -11.26
C CYS A 204 4.91 3.39 -11.09
N PRO A 205 5.17 4.42 -11.92
CA PRO A 205 6.37 5.22 -11.78
C PRO A 205 6.39 5.94 -10.43
N GLY A 206 7.57 6.03 -9.82
CA GLY A 206 7.74 6.72 -8.53
C GLY A 206 7.68 8.23 -8.63
N ASP A 207 7.73 8.81 -9.82
CA ASP A 207 7.68 10.25 -10.03
C ASP A 207 7.04 10.58 -11.39
N ALA A 208 6.92 11.88 -11.66
CA ALA A 208 6.38 12.41 -12.91
C ALA A 208 7.46 13.12 -13.74
N ALA A 209 8.71 12.67 -13.68
CA ALA A 209 9.83 13.30 -14.38
C ALA A 209 9.70 13.16 -15.91
N LYS A 210 9.19 12.03 -16.39
CA LYS A 210 8.97 11.75 -17.82
C LYS A 210 7.76 12.47 -18.43
N ILE A 211 6.93 13.11 -17.60
CA ILE A 211 5.68 13.73 -18.01
C ILE A 211 5.89 15.23 -18.15
N SER A 212 5.44 15.76 -19.29
CA SER A 212 5.49 17.19 -19.56
C SER A 212 4.56 17.96 -18.61
N PRO A 213 4.90 19.20 -18.22
CA PRO A 213 3.94 20.06 -17.55
C PRO A 213 2.73 20.37 -18.44
N SER A 214 1.58 20.61 -17.80
CA SER A 214 0.29 20.91 -18.43
C SER A 214 -0.21 19.83 -19.38
N THR A 215 0.01 18.56 -19.05
CA THR A 215 -0.47 17.41 -19.85
C THR A 215 -1.06 16.32 -18.96
N PHE A 216 -1.98 15.54 -19.52
CA PHE A 216 -2.39 14.23 -19.04
C PHE A 216 -1.91 13.15 -20.02
N ASP A 217 -0.93 12.34 -19.62
CA ASP A 217 -0.28 11.41 -20.56
C ASP A 217 0.02 10.05 -19.92
N ILE A 218 0.24 9.05 -20.77
CA ILE A 218 0.64 7.69 -20.37
C ILE A 218 2.05 7.76 -19.79
N ALA A 219 2.18 7.29 -18.55
CA ALA A 219 3.46 7.24 -17.86
C ALA A 219 4.10 5.86 -17.93
N ASP A 220 3.31 4.80 -17.78
CA ASP A 220 3.74 3.41 -17.93
C ASP A 220 2.54 2.47 -18.13
N ALA A 221 2.80 1.24 -18.57
CA ALA A 221 1.78 0.20 -18.68
C ALA A 221 1.56 -0.53 -17.34
N ARG A 222 0.36 -1.11 -17.14
CA ARG A 222 -0.04 -1.95 -15.99
C ARG A 222 0.55 -3.37 -16.07
N ILE A 223 1.85 -3.48 -16.34
CA ILE A 223 2.56 -4.77 -16.48
C ILE A 223 2.47 -5.57 -15.17
N ASP A 224 2.44 -4.89 -14.02
CA ASP A 224 2.20 -5.48 -12.70
C ASP A 224 0.89 -6.28 -12.66
N PHE A 225 -0.22 -5.64 -13.00
CA PHE A 225 -1.54 -6.25 -12.97
C PHE A 225 -1.67 -7.36 -14.01
N GLN A 226 -1.20 -7.13 -15.24
CA GLN A 226 -1.20 -8.13 -16.30
C GLN A 226 -0.39 -9.37 -15.91
N THR A 227 0.79 -9.17 -15.30
CA THR A 227 1.63 -10.27 -14.81
C THR A 227 0.93 -11.06 -13.71
N TYR A 228 0.31 -10.38 -12.74
CA TYR A 228 -0.49 -11.04 -11.72
C TYR A 228 -1.62 -11.87 -12.34
N MET A 229 -2.36 -11.31 -13.31
CA MET A 229 -3.48 -12.00 -13.95
C MET A 229 -3.05 -13.30 -14.62
N HIS A 230 -1.92 -13.27 -15.32
CA HIS A 230 -1.37 -14.47 -15.93
C HIS A 230 -0.85 -15.48 -14.90
N LEU A 231 -0.18 -15.03 -13.83
CA LEU A 231 0.28 -15.92 -12.76
C LEU A 231 -0.89 -16.56 -11.99
N LYS A 232 -2.01 -15.86 -11.84
CA LYS A 232 -3.22 -16.35 -11.18
C LYS A 232 -3.82 -17.57 -11.86
N GLU A 233 -3.63 -17.73 -13.17
CA GLU A 233 -4.04 -18.94 -13.91
C GLU A 233 -3.28 -20.18 -13.44
N THR A 234 -1.99 -20.01 -13.13
CA THR A 234 -1.12 -21.09 -12.62
C THR A 234 -1.23 -21.26 -11.11
N PHE A 235 -1.46 -20.17 -10.37
CA PHE A 235 -1.57 -20.13 -8.92
C PHE A 235 -2.94 -19.57 -8.48
N PRO A 236 -4.02 -20.38 -8.51
CA PRO A 236 -5.39 -19.88 -8.27
C PRO A 236 -5.64 -19.29 -6.88
N THR A 237 -4.80 -19.63 -5.89
CA THR A 237 -4.87 -19.09 -4.52
C THR A 237 -4.04 -17.81 -4.32
N LEU A 238 -3.28 -17.38 -5.33
CA LEU A 238 -2.43 -16.20 -5.25
C LEU A 238 -3.26 -14.92 -5.07
N HIS A 239 -2.88 -14.07 -4.12
CA HIS A 239 -3.50 -12.78 -3.93
C HIS A 239 -2.68 -11.66 -4.58
N PHE A 240 -3.34 -10.60 -5.01
CA PHE A 240 -2.69 -9.41 -5.56
C PHE A 240 -2.52 -8.36 -4.48
N GLY A 241 -1.33 -7.78 -4.40
CA GLY A 241 -1.08 -6.52 -3.72
C GLY A 241 -0.25 -5.61 -4.61
N ASP A 242 -0.38 -4.32 -4.39
CA ASP A 242 0.45 -3.32 -5.04
C ASP A 242 0.57 -2.06 -4.19
N TYR A 243 1.36 -1.11 -4.68
CA TYR A 243 1.67 0.14 -4.02
C TYR A 243 0.73 1.26 -4.43
N THR A 244 -0.41 0.94 -5.03
CA THR A 244 -1.32 1.90 -5.64
C THR A 244 -0.57 2.85 -6.58
N VAL A 245 -0.93 4.14 -6.59
CA VAL A 245 -0.29 5.20 -7.40
C VAL A 245 0.63 6.12 -6.58
N ARG A 246 1.45 5.54 -5.72
CA ARG A 246 2.32 6.28 -4.80
C ARG A 246 3.45 7.03 -5.51
N ILE A 247 3.71 8.24 -5.05
CA ILE A 247 4.90 9.02 -5.39
C ILE A 247 6.05 8.60 -4.45
N LYS A 248 7.18 8.18 -5.03
CA LYS A 248 8.46 7.99 -4.31
C LYS A 248 9.04 9.35 -3.96
N GLY A 249 9.38 9.54 -2.68
CA GLY A 249 9.85 10.82 -2.14
C GLY A 249 8.69 11.68 -1.65
N GLU A 250 8.46 11.66 -0.33
CA GLU A 250 7.72 12.76 0.27
C GLU A 250 8.66 13.98 0.31
N PRO A 251 8.17 15.19 -0.03
CA PRO A 251 8.92 16.40 0.27
C PRO A 251 9.32 16.36 1.75
N ASP A 252 10.63 16.45 2.02
CA ASP A 252 11.13 16.50 3.40
C ASP A 252 10.40 17.64 4.11
N GLN A 253 9.68 17.32 5.19
CA GLN A 253 8.87 18.30 5.91
C GLN A 253 9.74 19.42 6.50
N ASN A 254 11.05 19.19 6.61
CA ASN A 254 12.05 20.16 7.05
C ASN A 254 12.81 20.85 5.90
N ALA A 255 12.60 20.44 4.65
CA ALA A 255 13.15 21.18 3.54
C ALA A 255 12.36 22.48 3.38
N ASN A 256 13.09 23.60 3.23
CA ASN A 256 12.53 24.88 2.79
C ASN A 256 12.08 24.74 1.33
N ILE A 257 10.99 24.02 1.12
CA ILE A 257 10.41 23.80 -0.19
C ILE A 257 9.62 25.06 -0.51
N ASP A 258 10.09 25.77 -1.52
CA ASP A 258 9.27 26.77 -2.18
C ASP A 258 8.10 26.07 -2.84
N TYR A 259 6.97 26.01 -2.13
CA TYR A 259 5.72 25.44 -2.63
C TYR A 259 5.24 26.12 -3.90
N TYR A 260 5.65 27.35 -4.21
CA TYR A 260 5.30 27.98 -5.48
C TYR A 260 6.12 27.41 -6.66
N ASN A 261 7.22 26.72 -6.39
CA ASN A 261 8.08 26.07 -7.39
C ASN A 261 7.82 24.56 -7.52
N THR A 262 6.63 24.10 -7.16
CA THR A 262 6.21 22.70 -7.31
C THR A 262 5.06 22.55 -8.30
N TYR A 263 4.76 21.31 -8.68
CA TYR A 263 3.67 20.93 -9.57
C TYR A 263 2.58 20.21 -8.78
N LEU A 264 1.31 20.45 -9.10
CA LEU A 264 0.24 19.53 -8.76
C LEU A 264 0.29 18.34 -9.73
N LYS A 265 0.09 17.15 -9.20
CA LYS A 265 0.19 15.90 -9.95
C LYS A 265 -0.94 14.99 -9.51
N ILE A 266 -1.65 14.42 -10.47
CA ILE A 266 -2.59 13.34 -10.24
C ILE A 266 -2.13 12.12 -11.02
N PHE A 267 -2.03 10.99 -10.33
CA PHE A 267 -1.78 9.71 -10.97
C PHE A 267 -3.13 9.03 -11.13
N TYR A 268 -3.46 8.69 -12.36
CA TYR A 268 -4.74 8.12 -12.74
C TYR A 268 -4.52 6.74 -13.32
N THR A 269 -5.23 5.75 -12.78
CA THR A 269 -5.08 4.37 -13.23
C THR A 269 -6.18 4.06 -14.24
N THR A 270 -5.80 3.51 -15.39
CA THR A 270 -6.74 2.98 -16.38
C THR A 270 -6.64 1.46 -16.40
N GLU A 271 -7.41 0.79 -17.25
CA GLU A 271 -7.38 -0.67 -17.36
C GLU A 271 -5.98 -1.19 -17.73
N ASP A 272 -5.31 -0.49 -18.64
CA ASP A 272 -4.04 -0.92 -19.23
C ASP A 272 -2.84 -0.08 -18.81
N ASN A 273 -3.04 1.13 -18.30
CA ASN A 273 -1.96 2.10 -18.09
C ASN A 273 -2.04 2.82 -16.75
N TYR A 274 -0.88 3.29 -16.30
CA TYR A 274 -0.76 4.40 -15.37
C TYR A 274 -0.60 5.68 -16.17
N MET A 275 -1.53 6.61 -15.99
CA MET A 275 -1.49 7.94 -16.58
C MET A 275 -1.18 8.98 -15.50
N ILE A 276 -0.56 10.09 -15.89
CA ILE A 276 -0.22 11.17 -14.97
C ILE A 276 -0.65 12.50 -15.57
N GLY A 277 -1.50 13.20 -14.83
CA GLY A 277 -1.78 14.62 -15.04
C GLY A 277 -0.81 15.46 -14.25
N LYS A 278 -0.06 16.36 -14.91
CA LYS A 278 0.93 17.22 -14.27
C LYS A 278 0.66 18.67 -14.63
N SER A 279 0.39 19.53 -13.65
CA SER A 279 0.09 20.95 -13.88
C SER A 279 1.31 21.72 -14.39
N ALA A 280 1.15 23.02 -14.66
CA ALA A 280 2.26 23.96 -14.64
C ALA A 280 2.79 24.15 -13.21
N LEU A 281 3.90 24.87 -13.05
CA LEU A 281 4.38 25.26 -11.72
C LEU A 281 3.32 26.09 -11.00
N LEU A 282 3.18 25.94 -9.68
CA LEU A 282 2.18 26.68 -8.91
C LEU A 282 2.30 28.21 -9.06
N LYS A 283 3.52 28.75 -9.21
CA LYS A 283 3.76 30.17 -9.53
C LYS A 283 3.34 30.61 -10.95
N ASN A 284 3.12 29.67 -11.86
CA ASN A 284 2.80 29.87 -13.27
C ASN A 284 1.43 29.26 -13.57
N ASP A 285 0.38 29.68 -12.85
CA ASP A 285 -1.00 29.24 -13.05
C ASP A 285 -1.19 27.70 -12.85
N GLY A 286 -0.47 27.14 -11.88
CA GLY A 286 -0.47 25.70 -11.60
C GLY A 286 -1.83 25.17 -11.10
N ILE A 287 -2.68 26.02 -10.52
CA ILE A 287 -4.02 25.62 -10.07
C ILE A 287 -4.97 25.55 -11.26
N GLU A 288 -4.97 26.57 -12.10
CA GLU A 288 -5.78 26.70 -13.31
C GLU A 288 -5.45 25.57 -14.29
N THR A 289 -4.16 25.32 -14.51
CA THR A 289 -3.71 24.19 -15.34
C THR A 289 -4.08 22.83 -14.73
N PHE A 290 -4.15 22.71 -13.41
CA PHE A 290 -4.63 21.48 -12.78
C PHE A 290 -6.14 21.28 -12.96
N ILE A 291 -6.95 22.36 -12.92
CA ILE A 291 -8.38 22.30 -13.26
C ILE A 291 -8.55 21.82 -14.70
N SER A 292 -7.78 22.37 -15.65
CA SER A 292 -7.78 21.92 -17.05
C SER A 292 -7.41 20.45 -17.20
N ILE A 293 -6.47 19.95 -16.39
CA ILE A 293 -6.11 18.51 -16.37
C ILE A 293 -7.26 17.66 -15.85
N CYS A 294 -7.95 18.10 -14.79
CA CYS A 294 -9.14 17.40 -14.32
C CYS A 294 -10.24 17.37 -15.39
N GLN A 295 -10.42 18.47 -16.14
CA GLN A 295 -11.33 18.51 -17.28
C GLN A 295 -10.90 17.54 -18.39
N GLU A 296 -9.62 17.51 -18.74
CA GLU A 296 -9.05 16.57 -19.73
C GLU A 296 -9.28 15.11 -19.33
N ILE A 297 -9.13 14.78 -18.03
CA ILE A 297 -9.47 13.44 -17.52
C ILE A 297 -10.97 13.18 -17.73
N VAL A 298 -11.86 14.06 -17.27
CA VAL A 298 -13.32 13.88 -17.37
C VAL A 298 -13.80 13.70 -18.82
N ASP A 299 -13.19 14.43 -19.76
CA ASP A 299 -13.53 14.37 -21.18
C ASP A 299 -12.90 13.17 -21.92
N SER A 300 -11.97 12.46 -21.27
CA SER A 300 -11.32 11.28 -21.84
C SER A 300 -12.22 10.04 -21.81
N ASP A 301 -11.92 9.09 -22.69
CA ASP A 301 -12.57 7.77 -22.75
C ASP A 301 -12.17 6.84 -21.59
N VAL A 302 -11.09 7.16 -20.88
CA VAL A 302 -10.60 6.36 -19.75
C VAL A 302 -11.23 6.75 -18.41
N TYR A 303 -11.94 7.88 -18.33
CA TYR A 303 -12.66 8.29 -17.13
C TYR A 303 -13.91 7.44 -16.93
N LYS A 304 -14.03 6.82 -15.74
CA LYS A 304 -15.09 5.84 -15.49
C LYS A 304 -16.46 6.48 -15.25
N SER A 305 -16.54 7.49 -14.39
CA SER A 305 -17.69 8.37 -14.12
C SER A 305 -17.57 8.96 -12.71
N GLN A 306 -18.27 10.07 -12.44
CA GLN A 306 -18.28 10.65 -11.08
C GLN A 306 -18.88 9.71 -10.02
N GLU A 307 -19.67 8.71 -10.43
CA GLU A 307 -20.25 7.69 -9.56
C GLU A 307 -19.33 6.48 -9.35
N PHE A 308 -18.25 6.34 -10.13
CA PHE A 308 -17.36 5.18 -10.07
C PHE A 308 -16.52 5.15 -8.81
N SER A 309 -15.93 6.26 -8.40
CA SER A 309 -15.13 6.37 -7.18
C SER A 309 -15.27 7.75 -6.54
N ASN A 310 -14.94 7.87 -5.25
CA ASN A 310 -14.89 9.19 -4.62
C ASN A 310 -13.78 10.07 -5.24
N GLY A 311 -12.69 9.44 -5.69
CA GLY A 311 -11.64 10.08 -6.48
C GLY A 311 -12.18 10.68 -7.78
N ASP A 312 -12.91 9.91 -8.58
CA ASP A 312 -13.51 10.39 -9.83
C ASP A 312 -14.55 11.49 -9.59
N HIS A 313 -15.33 11.38 -8.51
CA HIS A 313 -16.24 12.45 -8.09
C HIS A 313 -15.49 13.74 -7.81
N ALA A 314 -14.39 13.67 -7.05
CA ALA A 314 -13.58 14.83 -6.69
C ALA A 314 -12.87 15.44 -7.91
N ILE A 315 -12.40 14.61 -8.85
CA ILE A 315 -11.86 15.06 -10.14
C ILE A 315 -12.91 15.85 -10.91
N LYS A 316 -14.15 15.33 -11.01
CA LYS A 316 -15.25 16.06 -11.68
C LYS A 316 -15.56 17.39 -11.01
N GLN A 317 -15.64 17.41 -9.68
CA GLN A 317 -15.87 18.64 -8.93
C GLN A 317 -14.73 19.65 -9.11
N CYS A 318 -13.49 19.18 -9.29
CA CYS A 318 -12.35 20.04 -9.59
C CYS A 318 -12.46 20.63 -11.00
N ALA A 319 -12.83 19.81 -11.99
CA ALA A 319 -13.08 20.25 -13.37
C ALA A 319 -14.21 21.29 -13.44
N ASP A 320 -15.28 21.11 -12.65
CA ASP A 320 -16.41 22.04 -12.54
C ASP A 320 -16.13 23.26 -11.65
N GLU A 321 -14.90 23.40 -11.13
CA GLU A 321 -14.49 24.46 -10.20
C GLU A 321 -15.30 24.51 -8.88
N VAL A 322 -16.03 23.45 -8.53
CA VAL A 322 -16.76 23.29 -7.27
C VAL A 322 -15.79 22.99 -6.11
N LEU A 323 -14.79 22.15 -6.38
CA LEU A 323 -13.77 21.76 -5.42
C LEU A 323 -12.46 22.50 -5.70
N LYS A 324 -11.94 23.23 -4.70
CA LYS A 324 -10.66 23.94 -4.81
C LYS A 324 -9.51 23.08 -4.29
N ILE A 325 -8.48 22.92 -5.11
CA ILE A 325 -7.23 22.24 -4.73
C ILE A 325 -6.28 23.25 -4.10
N THR A 326 -5.97 23.04 -2.82
CA THR A 326 -5.11 23.94 -2.03
C THR A 326 -3.82 23.31 -1.56
N ASN A 327 -3.60 22.01 -1.85
CA ASN A 327 -2.40 21.28 -1.47
C ASN A 327 -2.16 20.05 -2.35
N HIS A 328 -0.93 19.53 -2.31
CA HIS A 328 -0.52 18.35 -3.07
C HIS A 328 -1.16 17.03 -2.57
N GLN A 329 -1.69 16.98 -1.35
CA GLN A 329 -2.24 15.74 -0.77
C GLN A 329 -3.56 15.36 -1.42
N LYS A 330 -4.37 16.35 -1.85
CA LYS A 330 -5.70 16.10 -2.43
C LYS A 330 -5.64 15.33 -3.77
N PRO A 331 -4.83 15.72 -4.75
CA PRO A 331 -4.66 14.93 -5.98
C PRO A 331 -4.19 13.48 -5.71
N ILE A 332 -3.31 13.28 -4.72
CA ILE A 332 -2.84 11.94 -4.33
C ILE A 332 -3.99 11.12 -3.74
N GLU A 333 -4.79 11.71 -2.85
CA GLU A 333 -5.99 11.09 -2.26
C GLU A 333 -6.96 10.61 -3.36
N PHE A 334 -7.19 11.42 -4.39
CA PHE A 334 -8.12 11.07 -5.48
C PHE A 334 -7.60 9.92 -6.33
N GLY A 335 -6.33 10.00 -6.75
CA GLY A 335 -5.70 8.96 -7.57
C GLY A 335 -5.67 7.61 -6.88
N ILE A 336 -5.36 7.58 -5.58
CA ILE A 336 -5.32 6.34 -4.78
C ILE A 336 -6.72 5.77 -4.57
N ASN A 337 -7.72 6.61 -4.29
CA ASN A 337 -9.09 6.12 -4.15
C ASN A 337 -9.59 5.49 -5.45
N HIS A 338 -9.43 6.18 -6.57
CA HIS A 338 -9.78 5.67 -7.89
C HIS A 338 -9.06 4.35 -8.21
N HIS A 339 -7.75 4.31 -7.99
CA HIS A 339 -6.95 3.11 -8.23
C HIS A 339 -7.48 1.90 -7.46
N ILE A 340 -7.74 2.04 -6.15
CA ILE A 340 -8.19 0.92 -5.32
C ILE A 340 -9.57 0.43 -5.79
N GLU A 341 -10.50 1.34 -6.08
CA GLU A 341 -11.82 1.00 -6.61
C GLU A 341 -11.71 0.23 -7.93
N LEU A 342 -10.87 0.69 -8.85
CA LEU A 342 -10.63 0.03 -10.14
C LEU A 342 -10.04 -1.36 -9.99
N VAL A 343 -8.97 -1.52 -9.21
CA VAL A 343 -8.31 -2.82 -9.03
C VAL A 343 -9.25 -3.82 -8.35
N ALA A 344 -10.00 -3.39 -7.34
CA ALA A 344 -10.98 -4.24 -6.66
C ALA A 344 -12.09 -4.69 -7.61
N ASP A 345 -12.66 -3.77 -8.41
CA ASP A 345 -13.68 -4.09 -9.41
C ASP A 345 -13.17 -5.09 -10.46
N GLN A 346 -11.97 -4.86 -11.01
CA GLN A 346 -11.33 -5.77 -11.97
C GLN A 346 -11.15 -7.19 -11.39
N LEU A 347 -10.72 -7.31 -10.13
CA LEU A 347 -10.55 -8.59 -9.45
C LEU A 347 -11.87 -9.30 -9.15
N GLN A 348 -12.94 -8.56 -8.87
CA GLN A 348 -14.28 -9.12 -8.66
C GLN A 348 -14.90 -9.66 -9.95
N GLN A 349 -14.80 -8.90 -11.05
CA GLN A 349 -15.36 -9.30 -12.35
C GLN A 349 -14.73 -10.57 -12.90
N GLN A 350 -13.43 -10.79 -12.70
CA GLN A 350 -12.74 -12.02 -13.10
C GLN A 350 -13.33 -13.28 -12.43
N VAL A 351 -13.74 -13.17 -11.17
CA VAL A 351 -14.37 -14.29 -10.43
C VAL A 351 -15.74 -14.63 -11.02
N ALA A 352 -16.49 -13.63 -11.49
CA ALA A 352 -17.79 -13.86 -12.12
C ALA A 352 -17.68 -14.63 -13.46
N VAL A 353 -16.73 -14.27 -14.31
CA VAL A 353 -16.51 -14.91 -15.63
C VAL A 353 -16.02 -16.36 -15.50
N SER A 354 -15.16 -16.65 -14.52
CA SER A 354 -14.67 -18.02 -14.26
C SER A 354 -15.73 -18.96 -13.67
N THR A 355 -16.77 -18.42 -13.03
CA THR A 355 -17.88 -19.20 -12.48
C THR A 355 -18.90 -19.58 -13.57
N GLN A 356 -19.14 -18.70 -14.54
CA GLN A 356 -20.06 -18.96 -15.66
C GLN A 356 -19.49 -19.96 -16.68
N SER A 357 -18.18 -19.93 -16.92
CA SER A 357 -17.51 -20.86 -17.86
C SER A 357 -17.38 -22.30 -17.34
N ARG A 358 -17.66 -22.55 -16.05
CA ARG A 358 -17.69 -23.90 -15.44
C ARG A 358 -19.09 -24.52 -15.34
N GLN A 359 -20.13 -23.82 -15.83
CA GLN A 359 -21.52 -24.30 -15.80
C GLN A 359 -22.04 -24.80 -17.16
N PHE A 360 -21.15 -25.02 -18.13
CA PHE A 360 -21.49 -25.58 -19.45
C PHE A 360 -20.82 -26.93 -19.68
#